data_AF-A0A4R4K341-F1
#
_entry.id   AF-A0A4R4K341-F1
#
_cell.length_a   1.000
_cell.length_b   1.000
_cell.length_c   1.000
_cell.angle_alpha   90.00
_cell.angle_beta   90.00
_cell.angle_gamma   90.00
#
_symmetry.space_group_name_H-M   'P 1'
#
loop_
_entity.id
_entity.type
_entity.pdbx_description
1 polymer ?
#
loop_
_entity_poly.entity_id
_entity_poly.type
_entity_poly.pdbx_seq_one_letter_code
_entity_poly.pdbx_strand_id
1 'polypeptide(L)' 'MQQTRARYLIDRLITNRMSEQELNELLGALGEEQMTDEISEALEAYFLKLVENQKNAFGEKSDKILNHKP' A
#
# COMPACT_ATOMS: atom_id res chain seq x y z
N MET A 1 23.74 0.37 11.61
CA MET A 1 23.46 -0.54 10.47
C MET A 1 22.99 0.31 9.32
N GLN A 2 23.66 0.26 8.16
CA GLN A 2 23.24 1.04 6.98
C GLN A 2 21.91 0.47 6.47
N GLN A 3 20.89 1.32 6.30
CA GLN A 3 19.64 0.89 5.67
C GLN A 3 19.92 0.60 4.20
N THR A 4 19.72 -0.64 3.77
CA THR A 4 19.80 -1.00 2.35
C THR A 4 18.60 -0.41 1.61
N ARG A 5 18.77 -0.08 0.33
CA ARG A 5 17.67 0.47 -0.51
C ARG A 5 16.45 -0.45 -0.52
N ALA A 6 16.67 -1.76 -0.59
CA ALA A 6 15.61 -2.75 -0.48
C ALA A 6 14.83 -2.64 0.84
N ARG A 7 15.53 -2.48 1.98
CA ARG A 7 14.86 -2.34 3.28
C ARG A 7 14.02 -1.07 3.35
N TYR A 8 14.54 0.04 2.83
CA TYR A 8 13.80 1.29 2.73
C TYR A 8 12.51 1.11 1.91
N LEU A 9 12.58 0.46 0.75
CA LEU A 9 11.41 0.23 -0.10
C LEU A 9 10.38 -0.66 0.61
N ILE A 10 10.80 -1.76 1.23
CA ILE A 10 9.88 -2.63 1.99
C ILE A 10 9.20 -1.87 3.15
N ASP A 11 9.95 -1.07 3.92
CA ASP A 11 9.38 -0.29 5.02
C ASP A 11 8.35 0.75 4.51
N ARG A 12 8.60 1.34 3.33
CA ARG A 12 7.68 2.29 2.68
C ARG A 12 6.41 1.60 2.16
N LEU A 13 6.52 0.39 1.64
CA LEU A 13 5.39 -0.43 1.20
C LEU A 13 4.49 -0.80 2.39
N ILE A 14 5.07 -1.32 3.48
CA ILE A 14 4.33 -1.73 4.69
C ILE A 14 3.63 -0.52 5.34
N THR A 15 4.26 0.64 5.33
CA THR A 15 3.68 1.87 5.90
C THR A 15 2.72 2.59 4.96
N ASN A 16 2.49 2.05 3.75
CA ASN A 16 1.66 2.65 2.71
C ASN A 16 2.06 4.10 2.37
N ARG A 17 3.36 4.36 2.35
CA ARG A 17 3.94 5.68 2.00
C ARG A 17 4.76 5.64 0.72
N MET A 18 4.86 4.48 0.08
CA MET A 18 5.61 4.27 -1.15
C MET A 18 5.04 5.13 -2.30
N SER A 19 5.91 5.82 -3.03
CA SER A 19 5.52 6.50 -4.27
C SER A 19 5.47 5.53 -5.45
N GLU A 20 4.80 5.91 -6.54
CA GLU A 20 4.76 5.13 -7.79
C GLU A 20 6.17 4.82 -8.32
N GLN A 21 7.08 5.78 -8.26
CA GLN A 21 8.46 5.61 -8.71
C GLN A 21 9.24 4.64 -7.82
N GLU A 22 9.02 4.68 -6.50
CA GLU A 22 9.61 3.72 -5.53
C GLU A 22 9.03 2.31 -5.73
N LEU A 23 7.75 2.20 -6.08
CA LEU A 23 7.12 0.94 -6.40
C LEU A 23 7.70 0.35 -7.69
N ASN A 24 7.82 1.14 -8.75
CA ASN A 24 8.43 0.71 -10.01
C ASN A 24 9.89 0.26 -9.81
N GLU A 25 10.64 0.93 -8.94
CA GLU A 25 11.99 0.49 -8.56
C GLU A 25 11.97 -0.85 -7.82
N LEU A 26 11.08 -1.02 -6.84
CA LEU A 26 10.95 -2.29 -6.11
C LEU A 26 10.59 -3.45 -7.05
N LEU A 27 9.65 -3.21 -7.96
CA LEU A 27 9.18 -4.18 -8.95
C LEU A 27 10.25 -4.50 -10.00
N GLY A 28 10.95 -3.49 -10.51
CA GLY A 28 12.07 -3.68 -11.44
C GLY A 28 13.24 -4.45 -10.81
N ALA A 29 13.47 -4.29 -9.50
CA ALA A 29 14.46 -5.05 -8.75
C ALA A 29 14.04 -6.52 -8.49
N LEU A 30 12.74 -6.82 -8.50
CA LEU A 30 12.20 -8.18 -8.38
C LEU A 30 12.23 -8.96 -9.71
N GLY A 31 12.43 -8.25 -10.83
CA GLY A 31 12.88 -8.82 -12.10
C GLY A 31 11.81 -8.96 -13.18
N GLU A 32 12.20 -8.59 -14.40
CA GLU A 32 11.47 -8.86 -15.66
C GLU A 32 11.24 -10.37 -15.93
N GLU A 33 11.88 -11.28 -15.20
CA GLU A 33 11.74 -12.73 -15.37
C GLU A 33 10.67 -13.39 -14.49
N GLN A 34 10.17 -12.73 -13.44
CA GLN A 34 9.33 -13.36 -12.40
C GLN A 34 8.10 -12.54 -11.98
N MET A 35 7.80 -11.44 -12.67
CA MET A 35 6.44 -10.88 -12.67
C MET A 35 5.50 -11.87 -13.37
N THR A 36 5.13 -12.90 -12.62
CA THR A 36 4.05 -13.79 -12.96
C THR A 36 2.74 -13.05 -12.71
N ASP A 37 1.73 -13.36 -13.53
CA ASP A 37 0.38 -12.80 -13.38
C ASP A 37 -0.12 -12.93 -11.93
N GLU A 38 0.28 -13.98 -11.22
CA GLU A 38 -0.01 -14.24 -9.80
C GLU A 38 0.50 -13.13 -8.85
N ILE A 39 1.72 -12.59 -9.07
CA ILE A 39 2.25 -11.50 -8.23
C ILE A 39 1.50 -10.20 -8.52
N SER A 40 1.18 -9.96 -9.80
CA SER A 40 0.40 -8.79 -10.20
C SER A 40 -1.00 -8.82 -9.58
N GLU A 41 -1.71 -9.95 -9.67
CA GLU A 41 -3.03 -10.15 -9.06
C GLU A 41 -2.99 -9.99 -7.53
N ALA A 42 -1.97 -10.57 -6.87
CA ALA A 42 -1.82 -10.45 -5.42
C ALA A 42 -1.59 -9.00 -4.97
N LEU A 43 -0.79 -8.24 -5.71
CA LEU A 43 -0.54 -6.82 -5.43
C LEU A 43 -1.79 -5.97 -5.70
N GLU A 44 -2.49 -6.21 -6.81
CA GLU A 44 -3.74 -5.51 -7.12
C GLU A 44 -4.79 -5.73 -6.02
N ALA A 45 -4.99 -6.98 -5.59
CA ALA A 45 -5.91 -7.31 -4.51
C ALA A 45 -5.52 -6.62 -3.19
N TYR A 46 -4.22 -6.58 -2.87
CA TYR A 46 -3.72 -5.88 -1.69
C TYR A 46 -4.02 -4.38 -1.73
N PHE A 47 -3.74 -3.71 -2.86
CA PHE A 47 -3.98 -2.28 -3.00
C PHE A 47 -5.47 -1.95 -2.99
N LEU A 48 -6.32 -2.73 -3.66
CA LEU A 48 -7.78 -2.57 -3.63
C LEU A 48 -8.30 -2.63 -2.19
N LYS A 49 -7.89 -3.65 -1.43
CA LYS A 49 -8.25 -3.80 -0.02
C LYS A 49 -7.76 -2.62 0.83
N LEU A 50 -6.59 -2.09 0.53
CA LEU A 50 -6.04 -0.96 1.26
C LEU A 50 -6.84 0.33 0.99
N VAL A 51 -7.28 0.55 -0.26
CA VAL A 51 -8.17 1.64 -0.63
C VAL A 51 -9.55 1.50 0.03
N GLU A 52 -10.13 0.30 0.05
CA GLU A 52 -11.38 0.01 0.76
C GLU A 52 -11.28 0.28 2.26
N ASN A 53 -10.20 -0.17 2.89
CA ASN A 53 -9.96 0.08 4.32
C ASN A 53 -9.83 1.57 4.63
N GLN A 54 -9.17 2.35 3.75
CA GLN A 54 -9.13 3.80 3.91
C GLN A 54 -10.52 4.43 3.75
N LYS A 55 -11.32 4.01 2.76
CA LYS A 55 -12.70 4.50 2.58
C LYS A 55 -13.58 4.20 3.80
N ASN A 56 -13.46 2.99 4.35
CA ASN A 56 -14.21 2.58 5.55
C ASN A 56 -13.75 3.36 6.79
N ALA A 57 -12.45 3.63 6.93
CA ALA A 57 -11.91 4.47 8.01
C ALA A 57 -12.35 5.94 7.92
N PHE A 58 -12.68 6.44 6.72
CA PHE A 58 -13.31 7.76 6.54
C PHE A 58 -14.82 7.72 6.79
N GLY A 59 -15.51 6.63 6.41
CA GLY A 59 -16.93 6.41 6.71
C GLY A 59 -17.23 6.41 8.21
N GLU A 60 -16.49 5.63 9.00
CA GLU A 60 -16.68 5.55 10.46
C GLU A 60 -16.41 6.87 11.20
N LYS A 61 -15.53 7.73 10.67
CA LYS A 61 -15.28 9.06 11.25
C LYS A 61 -16.45 10.01 11.02
N SER A 62 -17.19 9.84 9.93
CA SER A 62 -18.31 10.69 9.54
C SER A 62 -19.53 10.43 10.45
N ASP A 63 -19.78 9.17 10.79
CA ASP A 63 -20.88 8.75 11.66
C ASP A 63 -20.69 9.15 13.13
N LYS A 64 -19.44 9.28 13.59
CA LYS A 64 -19.14 9.77 14.96
C LYS A 64 -19.35 11.27 15.13
N ILE A 65 -19.26 12.06 14.05
CA ILE A 65 -19.43 13.52 14.10
C ILE A 65 -20.93 13.89 14.12
N LEU A 66 -21.79 13.10 13.47
CA LEU A 66 -23.24 13.34 13.41
C LEU A 66 -24.01 12.93 14.69
N ASN A 67 -23.43 12.09 15.54
CA ASN A 67 -24.07 11.56 16.77
C ASN A 67 -23.69 12.30 18.06
N HIS A 68 -23.04 13.46 17.97
CA HIS A 68 -22.91 14.39 19.09
C HIS A 68 -23.65 15.68 18.78
N LYS A 69 -24.97 15.63 18.97
CA LYS A 69 -25.79 16.83 19.14
C LYS A 69 -26.24 16.85 20.62
N PRO A 70 -26.12 18.00 21.32
CA PRO A 70 -26.46 18.12 22.74
C PRO A 70 -27.95 17.86 23.02
#